data_AF-A0A960YHQ9-F1
#
_entry.id   AF-A0A960YHQ9-F1
#
_cell.length_a   1.000
_cell.length_b   1.000
_cell.length_c   1.000
_cell.angle_alpha   90.00
_cell.angle_beta   90.00
_cell.angle_gamma   90.00
#
_symmetry.space_group_name_H-M   'P 1'
#
loop_
_entity.id
_entity.type
_entity.pdbx_description
1 polymer ?
#
loop_
_entity_poly.entity_id
_entity_poly.type
_entity_poly.pdbx_seq_one_letter_code
_entity_poly.pdbx_strand_id
1 'polypeptide(L)'
;MADDTLQRFSVSLPAELLEELDRRVTGQGYASRSELIRDLIRERLVAEKWAARRSTVFGTLTLSYDHHQRGLADRLTQLQHNRHVNVLCSTHVHVDHDHCLEVILLRGRPEEIEKLAIRIGGLKGVRFSRLTRASTLDA
;
A
#
# COMPACT_ATOMS: atom_id res chain seq x y z
N MET A 1 15.27 23.51 -1.97
CA MET A 1 14.26 23.06 -2.93
C MET A 1 15.04 22.41 -4.05
N ALA A 2 14.96 21.08 -4.20
CA ALA A 2 15.61 20.42 -5.32
C ALA A 2 14.98 20.93 -6.62
N ASP A 3 15.81 21.23 -7.60
CA ASP A 3 15.43 21.74 -8.91
C ASP A 3 14.54 20.70 -9.62
N ASP A 4 13.28 21.04 -9.89
CA ASP A 4 12.28 20.16 -10.53
C ASP A 4 12.49 20.12 -12.06
N THR A 5 13.73 19.86 -12.49
CA THR A 5 14.09 19.88 -13.90
C THR A 5 13.70 18.54 -14.56
N LEU A 6 12.61 18.54 -15.31
CA LEU A 6 12.21 17.38 -16.12
C LEU A 6 13.24 17.08 -17.22
N GLN A 7 13.81 15.88 -17.17
CA GLN A 7 14.73 15.37 -18.19
C GLN A 7 14.00 14.53 -19.24
N ARG A 8 14.36 14.69 -20.51
CA ARG A 8 13.80 13.90 -21.62
C ARG A 8 14.78 12.81 -22.03
N PHE A 9 14.28 11.59 -22.16
CA PHE A 9 15.02 10.45 -22.68
C PHE A 9 14.16 9.66 -23.66
N SER A 10 14.79 8.87 -24.53
CA SER A 10 14.12 8.02 -25.52
C SER A 10 14.28 6.55 -25.15
N VAL A 11 13.23 5.76 -25.34
CA VAL A 11 13.21 4.31 -25.09
C VAL A 11 12.72 3.60 -26.35
N SER A 12 13.44 2.56 -26.77
CA SER A 12 13.01 1.67 -27.84
C SER A 12 12.19 0.53 -27.27
N LEU A 13 10.99 0.30 -27.83
CA LEU A 13 10.07 -0.78 -27.43
C LEU A 13 9.56 -1.52 -28.67
N PRO A 14 9.25 -2.83 -28.58
CA PRO A 14 8.49 -3.52 -29.61
C PRO A 14 7.16 -2.82 -29.88
N ALA A 15 6.73 -2.76 -31.16
CA ALA A 15 5.52 -2.05 -31.56
C ALA A 15 4.28 -2.54 -30.80
N GLU A 16 4.11 -3.86 -30.67
CA GLU A 16 3.00 -4.48 -29.94
C GLU A 16 2.95 -4.07 -28.45
N LEU A 17 4.11 -3.87 -27.83
CA LEU A 17 4.20 -3.43 -26.43
C LEU A 17 3.84 -1.96 -26.27
N LEU A 18 4.24 -1.12 -27.24
CA LEU A 18 3.83 0.29 -27.27
C LEU A 18 2.32 0.44 -27.45
N GLU A 19 1.71 -0.38 -28.32
CA GLU A 19 0.26 -0.41 -28.49
C GLU A 19 -0.48 -0.81 -27.20
N GLU A 20 0.04 -1.80 -26.47
CA GLU A 20 -0.52 -2.18 -25.17
C GLU A 20 -0.39 -1.06 -24.12
N LEU A 21 0.74 -0.34 -24.12
CA LEU A 21 0.93 0.82 -23.26
C LEU A 21 -0.14 1.89 -23.57
N ASP A 22 -0.38 2.19 -24.85
CA ASP A 22 -1.36 3.17 -25.29
C ASP A 22 -2.80 2.81 -24.92
N ARG A 23 -3.16 1.53 -25.04
CA ARG A 23 -4.45 1.01 -24.56
C ARG A 23 -4.61 1.22 -23.06
N ARG A 24 -3.55 1.06 -22.26
CA ARG A 24 -3.60 1.31 -20.81
C ARG A 24 -3.71 2.78 -20.47
N VAL A 25 -2.97 3.66 -21.17
CA VAL A 25 -3.06 5.11 -20.98
C VAL A 25 -4.50 5.58 -21.16
N THR A 26 -5.13 5.18 -22.27
CA THR A 26 -6.52 5.55 -22.57
C THR A 26 -7.53 4.87 -21.65
N GLY A 27 -7.40 3.56 -21.44
CA GLY A 27 -8.34 2.78 -20.62
C GLY A 27 -8.33 3.13 -19.13
N GLN A 28 -7.22 3.64 -18.60
CA GLN A 28 -7.08 4.06 -17.20
C GLN A 28 -7.16 5.58 -17.02
N GLY A 29 -7.38 6.34 -18.10
CA GLY A 29 -7.57 7.80 -18.03
C GLY A 29 -6.31 8.61 -17.69
N TYR A 30 -5.12 8.10 -18.01
CA TYR A 30 -3.89 8.87 -17.81
C TYR A 30 -3.80 10.05 -18.79
N ALA A 31 -3.29 11.18 -18.31
CA ALA A 31 -3.10 12.38 -19.13
C ALA A 31 -2.02 12.20 -20.22
N SER A 32 -1.03 11.32 -20.01
CA SER A 32 0.01 11.05 -20.99
C SER A 32 0.71 9.70 -20.75
N ARG A 33 1.41 9.20 -21.77
CA ARG A 33 2.35 8.05 -21.64
C ARG A 33 3.41 8.31 -20.57
N SER A 34 3.96 9.52 -20.54
CA SER A 34 4.99 9.92 -19.59
C SER A 34 4.49 9.80 -18.15
N GLU A 35 3.20 10.04 -17.91
CA GLU A 35 2.60 9.93 -16.58
C GLU A 35 2.50 8.49 -16.12
N LEU A 36 1.97 7.62 -16.99
CA LEU A 36 1.93 6.19 -16.73
C LEU A 36 3.34 5.63 -16.49
N ILE A 37 4.33 6.01 -17.32
CA ILE A 37 5.71 5.56 -17.15
C ILE A 37 6.31 6.06 -15.83
N ARG A 38 6.08 7.34 -15.46
CA ARG A 38 6.54 7.87 -14.18
C ARG A 38 5.93 7.11 -12.99
N ASP A 39 4.64 6.79 -13.05
CA ASP A 39 3.97 6.05 -11.97
C ASP A 39 4.47 4.61 -11.88
N LEU A 40 4.66 3.92 -13.01
CA LEU A 40 5.28 2.58 -13.04
C LEU A 40 6.69 2.59 -12.46
N ILE A 41 7.50 3.60 -12.77
CA ILE A 41 8.84 3.77 -12.20
C ILE A 41 8.74 3.96 -10.68
N ARG A 42 7.89 4.87 -10.20
CA ARG A 42 7.69 5.11 -8.76
C ARG A 42 7.22 3.86 -8.03
N GLU A 43 6.24 3.14 -8.58
CA GLU A 43 5.74 1.88 -8.02
C GLU A 43 6.86 0.85 -7.88
N ARG A 44 7.69 0.71 -8.93
CA ARG A 44 8.85 -0.20 -8.90
C ARG A 44 9.85 0.20 -7.82
N LEU A 45 10.16 1.49 -7.67
CA LEU A 45 11.09 2.00 -6.65
C LEU A 45 10.54 1.79 -5.22
N VAL A 46 9.25 2.00 -5.00
CA VAL A 46 8.60 1.67 -3.72
C VAL A 46 8.76 0.17 -3.43
N ALA A 47 8.50 -0.70 -4.41
CA ALA A 47 8.67 -2.14 -4.26
C ALA A 47 10.13 -2.52 -3.90
N GLU A 48 11.13 -1.85 -4.47
CA GLU A 48 12.55 -2.05 -4.10
C GLU A 48 12.85 -1.61 -2.68
N LYS A 49 12.34 -0.45 -2.25
CA LYS A 49 12.52 0.00 -0.85
C LYS A 49 11.88 -0.96 0.14
N TRP A 50 10.75 -1.57 -0.21
CA TRP A 50 10.12 -2.62 0.61
C TRP A 50 10.92 -3.93 0.61
N ALA A 51 11.55 -4.30 -0.52
CA ALA A 51 12.45 -5.46 -0.57
C ALA A 51 13.77 -5.23 0.20
N ALA A 52 14.25 -3.99 0.24
CA ALA A 52 15.42 -3.56 1.01
C ALA A 52 15.08 -3.50 2.50
N ARG A 53 15.21 -4.64 3.20
CA ARG A 53 14.84 -4.87 4.61
C ARG A 53 15.38 -3.88 5.67
N ARG A 54 16.25 -2.93 5.29
CA ARG A 54 16.85 -1.92 6.19
C ARG A 54 16.17 -0.55 6.09
N SER A 55 15.28 -0.34 5.13
CA SER A 55 14.57 0.93 4.95
C SER A 55 13.45 1.09 5.98
N THR A 56 13.22 2.33 6.45
CA THR A 56 11.96 2.65 7.12
C THR A 56 10.93 2.98 6.05
N VAL A 57 9.84 2.21 5.99
CA VAL A 57 8.75 2.39 5.03
C VAL A 57 7.44 2.69 5.76
N PHE A 58 6.41 3.03 5.00
CA PHE A 58 5.07 3.26 5.54
C PHE A 58 4.01 2.70 4.61
N GLY A 59 2.82 2.44 5.13
CA GLY A 59 1.73 1.89 4.34
C GLY A 59 0.41 1.96 5.08
N THR A 60 -0.65 1.56 4.39
CA THR A 60 -1.98 1.42 4.99
C THR A 60 -2.41 -0.04 4.96
N LEU A 61 -2.94 -0.52 6.07
CA LEU A 61 -3.61 -1.81 6.14
C LEU A 61 -5.11 -1.56 6.18
N THR A 62 -5.80 -1.91 5.09
CA THR A 62 -7.26 -1.82 5.01
C THR A 62 -7.88 -3.16 5.37
N LEU A 63 -8.81 -3.14 6.32
CA LEU A 63 -9.50 -4.31 6.86
C LEU A 63 -11.01 -4.16 6.70
N SER A 64 -11.70 -5.25 6.38
CA SER A 64 -13.13 -5.38 6.66
C SER A 64 -13.34 -6.58 7.56
N TYR A 65 -14.10 -6.40 8.63
CA TYR A 65 -14.32 -7.46 9.61
C TYR A 65 -15.69 -7.38 10.28
N ASP A 66 -16.10 -8.50 10.84
CA ASP A 66 -17.33 -8.66 11.60
C ASP A 66 -17.10 -8.29 13.07
N HIS A 67 -17.74 -7.22 13.57
CA HIS A 67 -17.51 -6.77 14.94
C HIS A 67 -18.24 -7.60 16.01
N HIS A 68 -19.20 -8.44 15.63
CA HIS A 68 -19.82 -9.42 16.54
C HIS A 68 -18.93 -10.63 16.78
N GLN A 69 -17.87 -10.81 15.98
CA GLN A 69 -16.89 -11.87 16.22
C GLN A 69 -16.23 -11.68 17.58
N ARG A 70 -16.62 -12.54 18.53
CA ARG A 70 -16.18 -12.49 19.91
C ARG A 70 -14.65 -12.40 20.03
N GLY A 71 -14.19 -11.36 20.73
CA GLY A 71 -12.77 -11.11 21.02
C GLY A 71 -11.93 -10.63 19.83
N LEU A 72 -12.54 -10.33 18.67
CA LEU A 72 -11.79 -9.84 17.51
C LEU A 72 -11.26 -8.42 17.75
N ALA A 73 -12.10 -7.50 18.23
CA ALA A 73 -11.70 -6.12 18.51
C ALA A 73 -10.49 -6.05 19.47
N ASP A 74 -10.55 -6.79 20.59
CA ASP A 74 -9.45 -6.85 21.55
C ASP A 74 -8.16 -7.40 20.93
N ARG A 75 -8.26 -8.45 20.10
CA ARG A 75 -7.11 -9.03 19.39
C ARG A 75 -6.51 -8.06 18.38
N LEU A 76 -7.33 -7.32 17.65
CA LEU A 76 -6.88 -6.27 16.73
C LEU A 76 -6.11 -5.20 17.48
N THR A 77 -6.67 -4.65 18.56
CA THR A 77 -6.00 -3.66 19.41
C THR A 77 -4.69 -4.19 19.99
N GLN A 78 -4.67 -5.43 20.49
CA GLN A 78 -3.46 -6.04 21.03
C GLN A 78 -2.36 -6.21 19.98
N LEU A 79 -2.71 -6.60 18.76
CA LEU A 79 -1.74 -6.69 17.65
C LEU A 79 -1.21 -5.33 17.24
N GLN A 80 -2.07 -4.30 17.22
CA GLN A 80 -1.70 -2.92 16.92
C GLN A 80 -0.80 -2.31 18.00
N HIS A 81 -0.96 -2.70 19.27
CA HIS A 81 -0.10 -2.24 20.39
C HIS A 81 1.29 -2.91 20.43
N ASN A 82 1.60 -3.80 19.49
CA ASN A 82 2.89 -4.47 19.44
C ASN A 82 4.02 -3.51 19.04
N ARG A 83 5.13 -3.48 19.80
CA ARG A 83 6.18 -2.44 19.70
C ARG A 83 7.01 -2.46 18.42
N HIS A 84 6.90 -3.48 17.59
CA HIS A 84 7.71 -3.64 16.37
C HIS A 84 7.25 -2.77 15.20
N VAL A 85 5.96 -2.39 15.16
CA VAL A 85 5.42 -1.53 14.10
C VAL A 85 4.81 -0.31 14.75
N ASN A 86 5.17 0.87 14.26
CA ASN A 86 4.55 2.09 14.73
C ASN A 86 3.21 2.27 14.02
N VAL A 87 2.12 2.01 14.75
CA VAL A 87 0.76 2.36 14.32
C VAL A 87 0.57 3.85 14.57
N LEU A 88 0.53 4.62 13.49
CA LEU A 88 0.45 6.08 13.55
C LEU A 88 -0.96 6.54 13.91
N CYS A 89 -1.95 5.94 13.26
CA CYS A 89 -3.36 6.09 13.57
C CYS A 89 -4.17 4.96 12.94
N SER A 90 -5.40 4.80 13.39
CA SER A 90 -6.40 3.96 12.75
C SER A 90 -7.70 4.75 12.58
N THR A 91 -8.35 4.60 11.43
CA THR A 91 -9.68 5.14 11.17
C THR A 91 -10.66 3.99 11.03
N HIS A 92 -11.69 3.99 11.87
CA HIS A 92 -12.72 2.96 11.90
C HIS A 92 -14.07 3.54 11.48
N VAL A 93 -14.79 2.80 10.64
CA VAL A 93 -16.14 3.15 10.19
C VAL A 93 -17.05 1.93 10.35
N HIS A 94 -18.21 2.12 10.99
CA HIS A 94 -19.30 1.14 10.95
C HIS A 94 -19.99 1.23 9.60
N VAL A 95 -19.84 0.19 8.77
CA VAL A 95 -20.42 0.14 7.42
C VAL A 95 -21.88 -0.26 7.51
N ASP A 96 -22.20 -1.25 8.35
CA ASP A 96 -23.55 -1.70 8.64
C ASP A 96 -23.61 -2.34 10.05
N HIS A 97 -24.68 -3.10 10.33
CA HIS A 97 -24.90 -3.74 11.62
C HIS A 97 -23.85 -4.78 12.01
N ASP A 98 -23.17 -5.40 11.05
CA ASP A 98 -22.21 -6.47 11.32
C ASP A 98 -20.79 -6.08 10.93
N HIS A 99 -20.64 -5.20 9.93
CA HIS A 99 -19.36 -4.93 9.29
C HIS A 99 -18.73 -3.60 9.72
N CYS A 100 -17.44 -3.67 9.99
CA CYS A 100 -16.58 -2.52 10.16
C CYS A 100 -15.54 -2.47 9.04
N LEU A 101 -15.22 -1.26 8.61
CA LEU A 101 -14.07 -0.96 7.77
C LEU A 101 -13.04 -0.23 8.64
N GLU A 102 -11.81 -0.70 8.64
CA GLU A 102 -10.71 -0.07 9.37
C GLU A 102 -9.53 0.17 8.42
N VAL A 103 -8.91 1.35 8.51
CA VAL A 103 -7.67 1.67 7.79
C VAL A 103 -6.63 2.08 8.81
N ILE A 104 -5.55 1.29 8.89
CA ILE A 104 -4.47 1.46 9.85
C ILE A 104 -3.24 2.01 9.14
N LEU A 105 -2.72 3.16 9.56
CA LEU A 105 -1.49 3.76 9.05
C LEU A 105 -0.30 3.19 9.82
N LEU A 106 0.63 2.58 9.09
CA LEU A 106 1.77 1.86 9.65
C LEU A 106 3.08 2.49 9.21
N ARG A 107 4.07 2.56 10.11
CA ARG A 107 5.46 2.94 9.81
C ARG A 107 6.42 1.99 10.52
N GLY A 108 7.46 1.54 9.84
CA GLY A 108 8.41 0.58 10.42
C GLY A 108 9.27 -0.11 9.37
N ARG A 109 9.89 -1.24 9.74
CA ARG A 109 10.60 -2.09 8.79
C ARG A 109 9.60 -2.87 7.93
N PRO A 110 9.89 -3.11 6.64
CA PRO A 110 8.99 -3.84 5.75
C PRO A 110 8.54 -5.19 6.33
N GLU A 111 9.47 -5.97 6.84
CA GLU A 111 9.20 -7.31 7.40
C GLU A 111 8.29 -7.27 8.64
N GLU A 112 8.37 -6.22 9.46
CA GLU A 112 7.56 -6.07 10.67
C GLU A 112 6.12 -5.70 10.28
N ILE A 113 5.96 -4.78 9.32
CA ILE A 113 4.66 -4.40 8.78
C ILE A 113 3.98 -5.59 8.09
N GLU A 114 4.71 -6.35 7.28
CA GLU A 114 4.17 -7.52 6.59
C GLU A 114 3.76 -8.61 7.57
N LYS A 115 4.57 -8.89 8.60
CA LYS A 115 4.22 -9.84 9.66
C LYS A 115 2.95 -9.39 10.41
N LEU A 116 2.81 -8.10 10.71
CA LEU A 116 1.62 -7.57 11.35
C LEU A 116 0.38 -7.75 10.45
N ALA A 117 0.49 -7.38 9.18
CA ALA A 117 -0.60 -7.51 8.20
C ALA A 117 -1.06 -8.97 8.03
N ILE A 118 -0.11 -9.92 7.95
CA ILE A 118 -0.41 -11.36 7.88
C ILE A 118 -1.13 -11.83 9.15
N ARG A 119 -0.62 -11.45 10.34
CA ARG A 119 -1.23 -11.85 11.61
C ARG A 119 -2.65 -11.33 11.77
N ILE A 120 -2.89 -10.07 11.39
CA ILE A 120 -4.23 -9.46 11.41
C ILE A 120 -5.14 -10.14 10.38
N GLY A 121 -4.67 -10.30 9.13
CA GLY A 121 -5.45 -10.94 8.07
C GLY A 121 -5.83 -12.39 8.35
N GLY A 122 -5.05 -13.10 9.17
CA GLY A 122 -5.34 -14.47 9.59
C GLY A 122 -6.29 -14.59 10.79
N LEU A 123 -6.75 -13.49 11.38
CA LEU A 123 -7.71 -13.54 12.48
C LEU A 123 -9.09 -13.97 11.97
N LYS A 124 -9.69 -14.95 12.66
CA LYS A 124 -11.09 -15.31 12.42
C LYS A 124 -11.98 -14.07 12.57
N GLY A 125 -12.84 -13.83 11.58
CA GLY A 125 -13.76 -12.68 11.51
C GLY A 125 -13.24 -11.51 10.67
N VAL A 126 -11.95 -11.50 10.30
CA VAL A 126 -11.45 -10.62 9.24
C VAL A 126 -11.87 -11.20 7.89
N ARG A 127 -12.67 -10.45 7.15
CA ARG A 127 -13.24 -10.85 5.84
C ARG A 127 -12.40 -10.32 4.68
N PHE A 128 -11.72 -9.19 4.86
CA PHE A 128 -10.81 -8.60 3.89
C PHE A 128 -9.62 -7.98 4.62
N SER A 129 -8.43 -8.13 4.03
CA SER A 129 -7.20 -7.49 4.50
C SER A 129 -6.29 -7.21 3.30
N ARG A 130 -5.89 -5.95 3.12
CA ARG A 130 -4.94 -5.56 2.07
C ARG A 130 -3.96 -4.52 2.59
N LEU A 131 -2.67 -4.82 2.45
CA LEU A 131 -1.59 -3.89 2.71
C LEU A 131 -1.25 -3.11 1.44
N THR A 132 -1.42 -1.80 1.49
CA THR A 132 -0.93 -0.87 0.48
C THR A 132 0.44 -0.35 0.91
N ARG A 133 1.43 -0.57 0.05
CA ARG A 133 2.83 -0.23 0.30
C ARG A 133 3.15 1.17 -0.21
N ALA A 134 3.83 1.98 0.60
CA ALA A 134 4.33 3.28 0.22
C ALA A 134 5.74 3.52 0.79
N SER A 135 6.42 4.54 0.30
CA SER A 135 7.71 4.98 0.85
C SER A 135 8.00 6.41 0.44
N THR A 136 8.90 7.08 1.15
CA THR A 136 9.52 8.28 0.58
C THR A 136 10.34 7.85 -0.63
N LEU A 137 10.21 8.57 -1.73
CA LEU A 137 11.12 8.46 -2.87
C LEU A 137 11.99 9.70 -2.77
N ASP A 138 13.23 9.51 -2.36
CA ASP A 138 14.20 10.60 -2.34
C ASP A 138 14.70 10.69 -3.79
N ALA A 139 14.20 11.69 -4.52
CA ALA A 139 14.68 12.10 -5.83
C ALA A 139 15.48 13.39 -5.68
#